data_AF-A0A8J6HMX7-F1
#
_entry.id   AF-A0A8J6HMX7-F1
#
_cell.length_a   1.000
_cell.length_b   1.000
_cell.length_c   1.000
_cell.angle_alpha   90.00
_cell.angle_beta   90.00
_cell.angle_gamma   90.00
#
_symmetry.space_group_name_H-M   'P 1'
#
loop_
_entity.id
_entity.type
_entity.pdbx_description
1 polymer ?
#
loop_
_entity_poly.entity_id
_entity_poly.type
_entity_poly.pdbx_seq_one_letter_code
_entity_poly.pdbx_strand_id
1 'polypeptide(L)'
;MVEEALIFLSTRIEKTPPLEMDTLKSFLTKHLCCDIWKRANSFAKWNSNYKNCLKNPNSVIYLYNEALDRLKAIVLDDECTEHSRFPQILKEFLRSDIPDSLPCDYKYFPNFWDNATYRTHIESVLDQLRLPSFLVNWPPRDQLELEDGISKYCAQIVKNSESCFYRTMSVLLKYVDSGGDFDGVREVLWTDVVELLALEKLNQTNFSLYGTGFVNQSVYNQLVVVYNVNSLGDYVRSDWFYINNPVIKQKIFQFLGEAPVEMEVEKEVVDDLDIDEILDKITQPRNQNVGKIKNEMRNCKKLLTDLEDSVVVHKRILEKSGHLLKSLIEDN
;
A
#
# COMPACT_ATOMS: atom_id res chain seq x y z
N MET A 1 -41.75 28.86 18.41
CA MET A 1 -42.02 28.48 17.00
C MET A 1 -40.80 28.61 16.09
N VAL A 2 -40.23 29.80 15.83
CA VAL A 2 -38.99 29.92 15.00
C VAL A 2 -37.76 29.38 15.73
N GLU A 3 -37.61 29.65 17.03
CA GLU A 3 -36.52 29.08 17.84
C GLU A 3 -36.56 27.56 17.94
N GLU A 4 -37.75 26.97 18.17
CA GLU A 4 -37.90 25.51 18.20
C GLU A 4 -37.61 24.88 16.83
N ALA A 5 -37.98 25.54 15.73
CA ALA A 5 -37.64 25.11 14.38
C ALA A 5 -36.12 25.20 14.11
N LEU A 6 -35.46 26.27 14.58
CA LEU A 6 -34.01 26.42 14.48
C LEU A 6 -33.24 25.41 15.36
N ILE A 7 -33.75 25.14 16.56
CA ILE A 7 -33.21 24.10 17.46
C ILE A 7 -33.42 22.71 16.86
N PHE A 8 -34.58 22.47 16.23
CA PHE A 8 -34.85 21.21 15.51
C PHE A 8 -33.91 21.04 14.30
N LEU A 9 -33.71 22.10 13.52
CA LEU A 9 -32.78 22.08 12.38
C LEU A 9 -31.32 21.93 12.85
N SER A 10 -30.93 22.54 13.98
CA SER A 10 -29.57 22.43 14.51
C SER A 10 -29.27 21.08 15.17
N THR A 11 -30.30 20.40 15.69
CA THR A 11 -30.18 19.05 16.28
C THR A 11 -30.30 17.92 15.25
N ARG A 12 -30.93 18.19 14.10
CA ARG A 12 -31.03 17.26 12.96
C ARG A 12 -30.18 17.66 11.76
N ILE A 13 -29.07 18.38 11.98
CA ILE A 13 -28.09 18.62 10.92
C ILE A 13 -27.58 17.25 10.46
N GLU A 14 -27.95 16.85 9.24
CA GLU A 14 -27.31 15.72 8.57
C GLU A 14 -25.81 15.99 8.58
N LYS A 15 -25.05 15.03 9.11
CA LYS A 15 -23.60 15.14 9.13
C LYS A 15 -23.14 15.37 7.70
N THR A 16 -22.28 16.36 7.52
CA THR A 16 -21.66 16.62 6.21
C THR A 16 -21.06 15.31 5.69
N PRO A 17 -21.32 14.96 4.43
CA PRO A 17 -20.81 13.71 3.87
C PRO A 17 -19.29 13.69 4.05
N PRO A 18 -18.70 12.54 4.43
CA PRO A 18 -17.26 12.40 4.65
C PRO A 18 -16.50 12.32 3.32
N LEU A 19 -16.85 13.20 2.39
CA LEU A 19 -16.31 13.27 1.04
C LEU A 19 -15.38 14.46 0.92
N GLU A 20 -14.21 14.21 0.36
CA GLU A 20 -13.23 15.21 0.01
C GLU A 20 -12.88 15.09 -1.47
N MET A 21 -12.46 16.21 -2.05
CA MET A 21 -11.98 16.25 -3.43
C MET A 21 -10.58 16.83 -3.52
N ASP A 22 -9.73 16.17 -4.30
CA ASP A 22 -8.39 16.64 -4.66
C ASP A 22 -8.18 16.52 -6.18
N THR A 23 -7.12 17.14 -6.70
CA THR A 23 -6.65 16.82 -8.05
C THR A 23 -6.11 15.39 -8.08
N LEU A 24 -6.41 14.66 -9.16
CA LEU A 24 -5.95 13.28 -9.35
C LEU A 24 -4.42 13.18 -9.24
N LYS A 25 -3.70 14.17 -9.79
CA LYS A 25 -2.24 14.22 -9.72
C LYS A 25 -1.73 14.36 -8.27
N SER A 26 -2.28 15.29 -7.48
CA SER A 26 -1.88 15.49 -6.07
C SER A 26 -2.16 14.24 -5.26
N PHE A 27 -3.39 13.70 -5.39
CA PHE A 27 -3.84 12.51 -4.70
C PHE A 27 -2.91 11.31 -4.93
N LEU A 28 -2.58 11.01 -6.20
CA LEU A 28 -1.67 9.91 -6.55
C LEU A 28 -0.24 10.19 -6.08
N THR A 29 0.26 11.41 -6.24
CA THR A 29 1.62 11.76 -5.80
C THR A 29 1.79 11.50 -4.30
N LYS A 30 0.79 11.86 -3.50
CA LYS A 30 0.80 11.67 -2.06
C LYS A 30 0.67 10.20 -1.68
N HIS A 31 -0.40 9.53 -2.14
CA HIS A 31 -0.79 8.22 -1.61
C HIS A 31 -0.17 7.02 -2.34
N LEU A 32 0.16 7.17 -3.63
CA LEU A 32 0.77 6.12 -4.45
C LEU A 32 2.30 6.26 -4.55
N CYS A 33 2.80 7.50 -4.64
CA CYS A 33 4.24 7.74 -4.84
C CYS A 33 5.03 8.08 -3.58
N CYS A 34 4.42 8.54 -2.48
CA CYS A 34 5.19 8.95 -1.31
C CYS A 34 4.85 8.13 -0.06
N ASP A 35 3.60 8.16 0.37
CA ASP A 35 3.20 7.69 1.69
C ASP A 35 3.40 6.17 1.85
N ILE A 36 3.08 5.40 0.82
CA ILE A 36 3.26 3.95 0.82
C ILE A 36 4.73 3.56 0.99
N TRP A 37 5.66 4.22 0.30
CA TRP A 37 7.08 3.87 0.35
C TRP A 37 7.74 4.31 1.64
N LYS A 38 7.36 5.47 2.20
CA LYS A 38 7.77 5.88 3.55
C LYS A 38 7.36 4.83 4.59
N ARG A 39 6.13 4.31 4.48
CA ARG A 39 5.65 3.24 5.36
C ARG A 39 6.41 1.95 5.11
N ALA A 40 6.47 1.44 3.87
CA ALA A 40 7.19 0.22 3.53
C ALA A 40 8.66 0.26 4.01
N ASN A 41 9.37 1.37 3.78
CA ASN A 41 10.73 1.56 4.25
C ASN A 41 10.84 1.60 5.78
N SER A 42 9.83 2.14 6.48
CA SER A 42 9.78 2.09 7.94
C SER A 42 9.66 0.65 8.46
N PHE A 43 8.75 -0.16 7.91
CA PHE A 43 8.59 -1.56 8.28
C PHE A 43 9.83 -2.41 7.94
N ALA A 44 10.50 -2.10 6.83
CA ALA A 44 11.73 -2.77 6.41
C ALA A 44 12.92 -2.57 7.35
N LYS A 45 12.91 -1.51 8.18
CA LYS A 45 13.94 -1.31 9.23
C LYS A 45 13.84 -2.36 10.35
N TRP A 46 12.65 -2.87 10.62
CA TRP A 46 12.37 -3.78 11.74
C TRP A 46 12.28 -5.24 11.32
N ASN A 47 12.07 -5.53 10.04
CA ASN A 47 11.93 -6.89 9.52
C ASN A 47 12.87 -7.14 8.33
N SER A 48 13.91 -7.95 8.56
CA SER A 48 14.92 -8.30 7.56
C SER A 48 14.34 -9.14 6.40
N ASN A 49 13.39 -10.04 6.66
CA ASN A 49 12.75 -10.86 5.63
C ASN A 49 11.91 -9.98 4.70
N TYR A 50 11.16 -9.04 5.28
CA TYR A 50 10.42 -8.05 4.49
C TYR A 50 11.36 -7.14 3.70
N LYS A 51 12.45 -6.67 4.32
CA LYS A 51 13.49 -5.90 3.62
C LYS A 51 14.06 -6.66 2.42
N ASN A 52 14.32 -7.96 2.55
CA ASN A 52 14.79 -8.80 1.46
C ASN A 52 13.75 -8.96 0.34
N CYS A 53 12.45 -8.98 0.68
CA CYS A 53 11.40 -8.96 -0.34
C CYS A 53 11.42 -7.68 -1.17
N LEU A 54 11.71 -6.53 -0.54
CA LEU A 54 11.79 -5.21 -1.19
C LEU A 54 13.05 -5.00 -2.04
N LYS A 55 14.06 -5.85 -1.92
CA LYS A 55 15.20 -5.87 -2.84
C LYS A 55 14.85 -6.44 -4.21
N ASN A 56 13.74 -7.18 -4.32
CA ASN A 56 13.32 -7.78 -5.58
C ASN A 56 12.39 -6.83 -6.36
N PRO A 57 12.70 -6.46 -7.61
CA PRO A 57 11.93 -5.50 -8.40
C PRO A 57 10.46 -5.89 -8.53
N ASN A 58 10.20 -7.15 -8.86
CA ASN A 58 8.85 -7.63 -9.12
C ASN A 58 7.98 -7.68 -7.86
N SER A 59 8.56 -7.83 -6.65
CA SER A 59 7.79 -7.65 -5.41
C SER A 59 7.29 -6.22 -5.28
N VAL A 60 8.18 -5.25 -5.51
CA VAL A 60 7.88 -3.83 -5.29
C VAL A 60 6.92 -3.32 -6.37
N ILE A 61 7.12 -3.74 -7.63
CA ILE A 61 6.20 -3.45 -8.73
C ILE A 61 4.81 -4.04 -8.46
N TYR A 62 4.74 -5.26 -7.91
CA TYR A 62 3.46 -5.85 -7.50
C TYR A 62 2.78 -5.01 -6.42
N LEU A 63 3.50 -4.63 -5.36
CA LEU A 63 2.95 -3.78 -4.30
C LEU A 63 2.47 -2.42 -4.84
N TYR A 64 3.18 -1.85 -5.81
CA TYR A 64 2.76 -0.61 -6.48
C TYR A 64 1.44 -0.81 -7.23
N ASN A 65 1.33 -1.86 -8.05
CA ASN A 65 0.12 -2.12 -8.82
C ASN A 65 -1.07 -2.47 -7.90
N GLU A 66 -0.84 -3.16 -6.79
CA GLU A 66 -1.87 -3.41 -5.79
C GLU A 66 -2.29 -2.11 -5.06
N ALA A 67 -1.33 -1.22 -4.75
CA ALA A 67 -1.64 0.11 -4.21
C ALA A 67 -2.56 0.88 -5.16
N LEU A 68 -2.22 0.87 -6.46
CA LEU A 68 -2.99 1.52 -7.50
C LEU A 68 -4.40 0.94 -7.60
N ASP A 69 -4.55 -0.38 -7.56
CA ASP A 69 -5.86 -1.04 -7.58
C ASP A 69 -6.72 -0.69 -6.36
N ARG A 70 -6.10 -0.61 -5.17
CA ARG A 70 -6.79 -0.20 -3.94
C ARG A 70 -7.21 1.28 -3.98
N LEU A 71 -6.33 2.16 -4.46
CA LEU A 71 -6.66 3.58 -4.63
C LEU A 71 -7.71 3.79 -5.73
N LYS A 72 -7.66 3.00 -6.80
CA LYS A 72 -8.68 2.97 -7.86
C LYS A 72 -10.05 2.60 -7.27
N ALA A 73 -10.12 1.56 -6.43
CA ALA A 73 -11.36 1.18 -5.76
C ALA A 73 -11.92 2.29 -4.85
N ILE A 74 -11.06 3.05 -4.17
CA ILE A 74 -11.48 4.17 -3.31
C ILE A 74 -12.03 5.34 -4.13
N VAL A 75 -11.38 5.68 -5.24
CA VAL A 75 -11.77 6.81 -6.11
C VAL A 75 -13.00 6.49 -6.96
N LEU A 76 -13.15 5.23 -7.36
CA LEU A 76 -14.27 4.74 -8.17
C LEU A 76 -15.33 4.04 -7.32
N ASP A 77 -15.38 4.35 -6.02
CA ASP A 77 -16.42 3.84 -5.13
C ASP A 77 -17.78 4.45 -5.52
N ASP A 78 -18.77 3.59 -5.74
CA ASP A 78 -20.11 4.01 -6.14
C ASP A 78 -20.89 4.57 -4.95
N GLU A 79 -20.57 4.16 -3.71
CA GLU A 79 -21.17 4.71 -2.49
C GLU A 79 -20.96 6.22 -2.38
N CYS A 80 -19.85 6.73 -2.93
CA CYS A 80 -19.59 8.16 -2.98
C CYS A 80 -20.69 8.91 -3.75
N THR A 81 -21.25 8.31 -4.82
CA THR A 81 -22.25 8.93 -5.70
C THR A 81 -23.67 8.92 -5.13
N GLU A 82 -23.92 8.15 -4.07
CA GLU A 82 -25.22 8.11 -3.38
C GLU A 82 -25.50 9.38 -2.55
N HIS A 83 -24.45 10.15 -2.24
CA HIS A 83 -24.57 11.38 -1.49
C HIS A 83 -25.21 12.51 -2.32
N SER A 84 -26.18 13.19 -1.71
CA SER A 84 -26.82 14.37 -2.30
C SER A 84 -25.81 15.47 -2.64
N ARG A 85 -25.92 16.01 -3.85
CA ARG A 85 -25.09 17.14 -4.29
C ARG A 85 -25.40 18.39 -3.50
N PHE A 86 -24.39 19.24 -3.30
CA PHE A 86 -24.60 20.56 -2.70
C PHE A 86 -25.56 21.40 -3.57
N PRO A 87 -26.63 21.98 -3.00
CA PRO A 87 -27.63 22.72 -3.78
C PRO A 87 -27.01 23.89 -4.54
N GLN A 88 -27.27 23.96 -5.85
CA GLN A 88 -26.70 25.01 -6.72
C GLN A 88 -27.09 26.42 -6.25
N ILE A 89 -28.30 26.60 -5.73
CA ILE A 89 -28.78 27.89 -5.22
C ILE A 89 -27.98 28.38 -4.00
N LEU A 90 -27.34 27.46 -3.27
CA LEU A 90 -26.51 27.79 -2.11
C LEU A 90 -25.08 28.16 -2.50
N LYS A 91 -24.65 27.92 -3.75
CA LYS A 91 -23.29 28.26 -4.21
C LYS A 91 -23.05 29.76 -4.26
N GLU A 92 -24.06 30.57 -4.56
CA GLU A 92 -23.98 32.04 -4.57
C GLU A 92 -23.66 32.64 -3.18
N PHE A 93 -23.90 31.86 -2.11
CA PHE A 93 -23.63 32.27 -0.73
C PHE A 93 -22.26 31.77 -0.22
N LEU A 94 -21.49 31.04 -1.05
CA LEU A 94 -20.12 30.68 -0.71
C LEU A 94 -19.24 31.93 -0.73
N ARG A 95 -18.22 31.95 0.14
CA ARG A 95 -17.28 33.08 0.22
C ARG A 95 -16.47 33.28 -1.07
N SER A 96 -16.30 32.21 -1.85
CA SER A 96 -15.55 32.16 -3.10
C SER A 96 -16.05 30.98 -3.93
N ASP A 97 -15.99 31.10 -5.25
CA ASP A 97 -16.24 30.01 -6.21
C ASP A 97 -15.07 29.02 -6.29
N ILE A 98 -13.88 29.47 -5.91
CA ILE A 98 -12.63 28.68 -5.90
C ILE A 98 -12.28 28.36 -4.45
N PRO A 99 -12.00 27.10 -4.11
CA PRO A 99 -11.57 26.76 -2.75
C PRO A 99 -10.18 27.34 -2.45
N ASP A 100 -9.96 27.74 -1.20
CA ASP A 100 -8.69 28.33 -0.75
C ASP A 100 -7.53 27.30 -0.78
N SER A 101 -7.84 26.01 -0.63
CA SER A 101 -6.87 24.91 -0.68
C SER A 101 -7.56 23.58 -1.05
N LEU A 102 -6.75 22.61 -1.49
CA LEU A 102 -7.16 21.22 -1.67
C LEU A 102 -6.53 20.33 -0.57
N PRO A 103 -7.19 19.24 -0.14
CA PRO A 103 -8.52 18.81 -0.56
C PRO A 103 -9.64 19.76 -0.12
N CYS A 104 -10.73 19.82 -0.87
CA CYS A 104 -11.90 20.65 -0.55
C CYS A 104 -13.14 19.81 -0.25
N ASP A 105 -14.13 20.44 0.38
CA ASP A 105 -15.38 19.79 0.77
C ASP A 105 -16.39 19.69 -0.40
N TYR A 106 -17.48 18.95 -0.15
CA TYR A 106 -18.54 18.68 -1.11
C TYR A 106 -19.24 19.91 -1.70
N LYS A 107 -19.04 21.11 -1.14
CA LYS A 107 -19.63 22.36 -1.65
C LYS A 107 -18.98 22.79 -2.97
N TYR A 108 -17.72 22.41 -3.18
CA TYR A 108 -16.91 22.80 -4.33
C TYR A 108 -16.87 21.73 -5.43
N PHE A 109 -17.61 20.62 -5.29
CA PHE A 109 -17.55 19.53 -6.25
C PHE A 109 -18.15 19.93 -7.61
N PRO A 110 -17.48 19.63 -8.74
CA PRO A 110 -17.97 19.90 -10.09
C PRO A 110 -19.24 19.11 -10.45
N ASN A 111 -20.21 19.70 -11.13
CA ASN A 111 -21.48 19.01 -11.45
C ASN A 111 -21.35 17.70 -12.27
N PHE A 112 -20.18 17.45 -12.87
CA PHE A 112 -19.86 16.24 -13.63
C PHE A 112 -19.10 15.17 -12.83
N TRP A 113 -18.77 15.39 -11.56
CA TRP A 113 -17.87 14.51 -10.79
C TRP A 113 -18.37 13.07 -10.68
N ASP A 114 -19.69 12.88 -10.64
CA ASP A 114 -20.40 11.60 -10.58
C ASP A 114 -20.83 11.09 -11.97
N ASN A 115 -20.44 11.77 -13.05
CA ASN A 115 -20.77 11.36 -14.41
C ASN A 115 -20.06 10.04 -14.77
N ALA A 116 -20.82 9.07 -15.28
CA ALA A 116 -20.27 7.76 -15.65
C ALA A 116 -19.13 7.86 -16.68
N THR A 117 -19.27 8.69 -17.72
CA THR A 117 -18.23 8.90 -18.74
C THR A 117 -16.96 9.51 -18.13
N TYR A 118 -17.12 10.42 -17.15
CA TYR A 118 -15.99 11.00 -16.42
C TYR A 118 -15.26 9.96 -15.58
N ARG A 119 -16.01 9.12 -14.85
CA ARG A 119 -15.47 8.02 -14.03
C ARG A 119 -14.73 6.98 -14.90
N THR A 120 -15.29 6.60 -16.04
CA THR A 120 -14.61 5.71 -17.01
C THR A 120 -13.32 6.35 -17.56
N HIS A 121 -13.29 7.67 -17.73
CA HIS A 121 -12.07 8.36 -18.14
C HIS A 121 -10.99 8.33 -17.04
N ILE A 122 -11.37 8.59 -15.77
CA ILE A 122 -10.46 8.43 -14.62
C ILE A 122 -9.93 7.01 -14.55
N GLU A 123 -10.80 6.01 -14.67
CA GLU A 123 -10.43 4.60 -14.70
C GLU A 123 -9.37 4.32 -15.77
N SER A 124 -9.61 4.77 -17.01
CA SER A 124 -8.65 4.58 -18.11
C SER A 124 -7.29 5.24 -17.82
N VAL A 125 -7.29 6.42 -17.20
CA VAL A 125 -6.05 7.10 -16.79
C VAL A 125 -5.33 6.32 -15.70
N LEU A 126 -6.05 5.79 -14.69
CA LEU A 126 -5.47 4.97 -13.63
C LEU A 126 -4.88 3.67 -14.19
N ASP A 127 -5.57 3.00 -15.11
CA ASP A 127 -5.08 1.75 -15.72
C ASP A 127 -3.79 1.96 -16.52
N GLN A 128 -3.63 3.13 -17.15
CA GLN A 128 -2.39 3.49 -17.86
C GLN A 128 -1.19 3.64 -16.92
N LEU A 129 -1.40 3.89 -15.63
CA LEU A 129 -0.31 4.06 -14.66
C LEU A 129 0.34 2.75 -14.22
N ARG A 130 -0.31 1.61 -14.43
CA ARG A 130 0.25 0.29 -14.07
C ARG A 130 1.66 0.08 -14.59
N LEU A 131 2.55 -0.41 -13.73
CA LEU A 131 3.92 -0.70 -14.10
C LEU A 131 4.04 -2.14 -14.64
N PRO A 132 4.72 -2.36 -15.77
CA PRO A 132 4.99 -3.70 -16.28
C PRO A 132 5.95 -4.46 -15.36
N SER A 133 5.95 -5.79 -15.41
CA SER A 133 6.93 -6.57 -14.66
C SER A 133 8.35 -6.35 -15.19
N PHE A 134 9.32 -6.37 -14.29
CA PHE A 134 10.73 -6.33 -14.64
C PHE A 134 11.17 -7.72 -15.12
N LEU A 135 11.49 -7.83 -16.41
CA LEU A 135 11.77 -9.11 -17.07
C LEU A 135 13.23 -9.56 -16.96
N VAL A 136 14.13 -8.68 -16.54
CA VAL A 136 15.54 -9.00 -16.38
C VAL A 136 15.77 -9.69 -15.04
N ASN A 137 16.70 -10.65 -15.03
CA ASN A 137 17.05 -11.36 -13.81
C ASN A 137 17.64 -10.39 -12.79
N TRP A 138 17.17 -10.49 -11.55
CA TRP A 138 17.67 -9.69 -10.44
C TRP A 138 18.23 -10.58 -9.34
N PRO A 139 19.44 -10.30 -8.82
CA PRO A 139 20.33 -9.20 -9.21
C PRO A 139 21.09 -9.44 -10.54
N PRO A 140 21.51 -8.37 -11.24
CA PRO A 140 22.32 -8.48 -12.46
C PRO A 140 23.74 -8.98 -12.15
N ARG A 141 24.40 -9.56 -13.14
CA ARG A 141 25.76 -10.12 -13.02
C ARG A 141 26.83 -9.05 -13.11
N ASP A 142 26.61 -8.05 -13.97
CA ASP A 142 27.54 -6.96 -14.23
C ASP A 142 26.78 -5.65 -14.52
N GLN A 143 27.54 -4.56 -14.63
CA GLN A 143 27.02 -3.24 -14.90
C GLN A 143 26.34 -3.14 -16.28
N LEU A 144 26.83 -3.87 -17.29
CA LEU A 144 26.27 -3.83 -18.65
C LEU A 144 24.87 -4.46 -18.69
N GLU A 145 24.66 -5.59 -18.00
CA GLU A 145 23.35 -6.22 -17.85
C GLU A 145 22.36 -5.30 -17.11
N LEU A 146 22.85 -4.58 -16.09
CA LEU A 146 22.04 -3.59 -15.39
C LEU A 146 21.64 -2.43 -16.29
N GLU A 147 22.59 -1.83 -17.00
CA GLU A 147 22.33 -0.71 -17.91
C GLU A 147 21.35 -1.07 -19.01
N ASP A 148 21.56 -2.21 -19.67
CA ASP A 148 20.65 -2.71 -20.70
C ASP A 148 19.26 -3.02 -20.14
N GLY A 149 19.18 -3.64 -18.96
CA GLY A 149 17.91 -3.98 -18.31
C GLY A 149 17.11 -2.76 -17.88
N ILE A 150 17.75 -1.77 -17.28
CA ILE A 150 17.08 -0.52 -16.87
C ILE A 150 16.71 0.32 -18.09
N SER A 151 17.56 0.40 -19.11
CA SER A 151 17.27 1.12 -20.35
C SER A 151 16.02 0.56 -21.05
N LYS A 152 15.96 -0.77 -21.22
CA LYS A 152 14.80 -1.47 -21.79
C LYS A 152 13.54 -1.25 -20.94
N TYR A 153 13.67 -1.30 -19.63
CA TYR A 153 12.53 -1.13 -18.74
C TYR A 153 12.00 0.32 -18.75
N CYS A 154 12.87 1.33 -18.68
CA CYS A 154 12.48 2.74 -18.80
C CYS A 154 11.77 3.02 -20.14
N ALA A 155 12.23 2.42 -21.23
CA ALA A 155 11.59 2.53 -22.55
C ALA A 155 10.17 1.93 -22.62
N GLN A 156 9.83 0.99 -21.74
CA GLN A 156 8.47 0.44 -21.65
C GLN A 156 7.52 1.32 -20.83
N ILE A 157 8.05 2.12 -19.90
CA ILE A 157 7.24 2.88 -18.93
C ILE A 157 6.95 4.29 -19.45
N VAL A 158 7.95 4.97 -20.00
CA VAL A 158 7.89 6.40 -20.31
C VAL A 158 8.34 6.69 -21.73
N LYS A 159 7.80 7.77 -22.32
CA LYS A 159 8.17 8.19 -23.69
C LYS A 159 9.57 8.81 -23.73
N ASN A 160 9.93 9.59 -22.71
CA ASN A 160 11.27 10.14 -22.55
C ASN A 160 12.10 9.22 -21.63
N SER A 161 12.60 8.12 -22.19
CA SER A 161 13.29 7.07 -21.45
C SER A 161 14.70 7.44 -21.01
N GLU A 162 15.38 8.35 -21.70
CA GLU A 162 16.77 8.72 -21.42
C GLU A 162 16.93 9.43 -20.07
N SER A 163 16.11 10.45 -19.80
CA SER A 163 16.13 11.14 -18.51
C SER A 163 15.76 10.22 -17.35
N CYS A 164 14.77 9.34 -17.58
CA CYS A 164 14.34 8.35 -16.62
C CYS A 164 15.44 7.32 -16.31
N PHE A 165 16.16 6.88 -17.34
CA PHE A 165 17.30 5.97 -17.23
C PHE A 165 18.39 6.54 -16.33
N TYR A 166 18.91 7.74 -16.62
CA TYR A 166 20.00 8.33 -15.82
C TYR A 166 19.61 8.55 -14.36
N ARG A 167 18.38 8.99 -14.11
CA ARG A 167 17.85 9.15 -12.75
C ARG A 167 17.75 7.83 -12.01
N THR A 168 17.23 6.80 -12.66
CA THR A 168 17.11 5.46 -12.09
C THR A 168 18.48 4.86 -11.79
N MET A 169 19.43 5.00 -12.73
CA MET A 169 20.80 4.53 -12.56
C MET A 169 21.50 5.24 -11.39
N SER A 170 21.28 6.55 -11.23
CA SER A 170 21.82 7.30 -10.10
C SER A 170 21.31 6.80 -8.73
N VAL A 171 20.06 6.29 -8.66
CA VAL A 171 19.52 5.70 -7.42
C VAL A 171 20.16 4.34 -7.16
N LEU A 172 20.27 3.51 -8.21
CA LEU A 172 20.83 2.16 -8.12
C LEU A 172 22.33 2.16 -7.77
N LEU A 173 23.09 3.08 -8.36
CA LEU A 173 24.54 3.19 -8.13
C LEU A 173 24.91 3.98 -6.87
N LYS A 174 23.93 4.53 -6.13
CA LYS A 174 24.20 5.28 -4.89
C LYS A 174 24.94 4.45 -3.83
N TYR A 175 24.79 3.13 -3.87
CA TYR A 175 25.37 2.17 -2.93
C TYR A 175 26.51 1.35 -3.54
N VAL A 176 26.90 1.66 -4.78
CA VAL A 176 28.03 1.00 -5.47
C VAL A 176 29.24 1.90 -5.34
N ASP A 177 30.26 1.42 -4.62
CA ASP A 177 31.53 2.15 -4.51
C ASP A 177 32.23 2.20 -5.87
N SER A 178 32.66 3.39 -6.30
CA SER A 178 33.26 3.63 -7.62
C SER A 178 34.59 2.90 -7.87
N GLY A 179 35.12 2.20 -6.86
CA GLY A 179 36.28 1.31 -6.96
C GLY A 179 36.09 -0.05 -6.27
N GLY A 180 34.85 -0.41 -5.93
CA GLY A 180 34.48 -1.64 -5.22
C GLY A 180 33.76 -2.67 -6.10
N ASP A 181 33.38 -3.79 -5.48
CA ASP A 181 32.63 -4.89 -6.12
C ASP A 181 31.18 -4.45 -6.47
N PHE A 182 30.68 -4.95 -7.59
CA PHE A 182 29.33 -4.65 -8.10
C PHE A 182 28.21 -5.25 -7.21
N ASP A 183 28.57 -6.04 -6.21
CA ASP A 183 27.66 -6.65 -5.25
C ASP A 183 26.81 -5.65 -4.44
N GLY A 184 27.23 -4.38 -4.33
CA GLY A 184 26.43 -3.32 -3.70
C GLY A 184 25.03 -3.15 -4.32
N VAL A 185 24.86 -3.46 -5.60
CA VAL A 185 23.57 -3.39 -6.31
C VAL A 185 22.52 -4.33 -5.68
N ARG A 186 22.95 -5.45 -5.08
CA ARG A 186 22.04 -6.44 -4.47
C ARG A 186 21.35 -5.91 -3.23
N GLU A 187 21.96 -4.94 -2.55
CA GLU A 187 21.44 -4.38 -1.31
C GLU A 187 20.44 -3.24 -1.54
N VAL A 188 20.29 -2.78 -2.79
CA VAL A 188 19.40 -1.68 -3.15
C VAL A 188 17.94 -2.09 -2.94
N LEU A 189 17.21 -1.24 -2.22
CA LEU A 189 15.76 -1.36 -2.10
C LEU A 189 15.11 -0.78 -3.34
N TRP A 190 14.26 -1.57 -3.98
CA TRP A 190 13.56 -1.15 -5.19
C TRP A 190 12.41 -0.17 -4.92
N THR A 191 12.10 0.13 -3.66
CA THR A 191 11.11 1.13 -3.25
C THR A 191 11.43 2.51 -3.84
N ASP A 192 12.70 2.93 -3.76
CA ASP A 192 13.13 4.26 -4.18
C ASP A 192 13.15 4.34 -5.72
N VAL A 193 13.47 3.23 -6.38
CA VAL A 193 13.41 3.07 -7.83
C VAL A 193 11.96 3.16 -8.32
N VAL A 194 11.05 2.40 -7.70
CA VAL A 194 9.63 2.40 -8.09
C VAL A 194 8.96 3.73 -7.78
N GLU A 195 9.29 4.38 -6.66
CA GLU A 195 8.87 5.76 -6.36
C GLU A 195 9.25 6.71 -7.49
N LEU A 196 10.52 6.68 -7.93
CA LEU A 196 11.02 7.53 -9.00
C LEU A 196 10.32 7.24 -10.33
N LEU A 197 10.20 5.96 -10.71
CA LEU A 197 9.54 5.55 -11.94
C LEU A 197 8.07 5.96 -11.97
N ALA A 198 7.37 5.80 -10.84
CA ALA A 198 5.98 6.21 -10.70
C ALA A 198 5.83 7.73 -10.81
N LEU A 199 6.71 8.51 -10.17
CA LEU A 199 6.71 9.98 -10.29
C LEU A 199 6.97 10.45 -11.71
N GLU A 200 7.93 9.84 -12.40
CA GLU A 200 8.25 10.16 -13.80
C GLU A 200 7.06 9.83 -14.72
N LYS A 201 6.42 8.68 -14.50
CA LYS A 201 5.22 8.27 -15.24
C LYS A 201 4.04 9.22 -14.99
N LEU A 202 3.80 9.62 -13.73
CA LEU A 202 2.79 10.62 -13.40
C LEU A 202 3.09 11.97 -14.08
N ASN A 203 4.34 12.42 -14.10
CA ASN A 203 4.68 13.70 -14.71
C ASN A 203 4.49 13.72 -16.23
N GLN A 204 4.61 12.58 -16.90
CA GLN A 204 4.36 12.46 -18.34
C GLN A 204 2.88 12.16 -18.68
N THR A 205 2.07 11.81 -17.68
CA THR A 205 0.64 11.52 -17.87
C THR A 205 -0.15 12.82 -17.98
N ASN A 206 -1.03 12.90 -18.98
CA ASN A 206 -1.88 14.07 -19.16
C ASN A 206 -3.10 14.00 -18.21
N PHE A 207 -3.06 14.80 -17.15
CA PHE A 207 -4.17 14.99 -16.22
C PHE A 207 -5.06 16.19 -16.56
N SER A 208 -4.89 16.81 -17.71
CA SER A 208 -5.69 17.97 -18.10
C SER A 208 -7.12 17.56 -18.47
N LEU A 209 -8.08 18.44 -18.15
CA LEU A 209 -9.44 18.31 -18.67
C LEU A 209 -9.55 18.70 -20.15
N TYR A 210 -8.54 19.34 -20.75
CA TYR A 210 -8.57 19.77 -22.15
C TYR A 210 -8.86 18.59 -23.10
N GLY A 211 -9.89 18.73 -23.95
CA GLY A 211 -10.30 17.71 -24.91
C GLY A 211 -11.23 16.62 -24.38
N THR A 212 -11.60 16.65 -23.10
CA THR A 212 -12.47 15.61 -22.47
C THR A 212 -13.96 15.93 -22.51
N GLY A 213 -14.37 17.08 -23.04
CA GLY A 213 -15.76 17.56 -23.03
C GLY A 213 -16.22 18.16 -21.69
N PHE A 214 -15.45 17.97 -20.62
CA PHE A 214 -15.68 18.54 -19.28
C PHE A 214 -14.98 19.90 -19.06
N VAL A 215 -14.26 20.38 -20.08
CA VAL A 215 -13.62 21.71 -20.08
C VAL A 215 -14.68 22.80 -19.88
N ASN A 216 -14.37 23.81 -19.07
CA ASN A 216 -15.26 24.94 -18.73
C ASN A 216 -16.52 24.56 -17.94
N GLN A 217 -16.67 23.30 -17.52
CA GLN A 217 -17.78 22.89 -16.63
C GLN A 217 -17.43 23.06 -15.14
N SER A 218 -16.18 23.42 -14.83
CA SER A 218 -15.71 23.71 -13.48
C SER A 218 -14.55 24.70 -13.48
N VAL A 219 -14.21 25.22 -12.30
CA VAL A 219 -13.01 26.04 -12.06
C VAL A 219 -11.71 25.24 -12.18
N TYR A 220 -11.78 23.91 -12.22
CA TYR A 220 -10.62 23.04 -12.33
C TYR A 220 -10.25 22.82 -13.80
N ASN A 221 -8.95 22.86 -14.10
CA ASN A 221 -8.38 22.59 -15.43
C ASN A 221 -7.73 21.20 -15.53
N GLN A 222 -7.80 20.42 -14.44
CA GLN A 222 -7.21 19.10 -14.30
C GLN A 222 -8.24 18.12 -13.75
N LEU A 223 -7.99 16.83 -13.96
CA LEU A 223 -8.80 15.75 -13.41
C LEU A 223 -8.82 15.85 -11.88
N VAL A 224 -10.02 15.72 -11.32
CA VAL A 224 -10.29 15.73 -9.89
C VAL A 224 -10.86 14.38 -9.49
N VAL A 225 -10.64 14.02 -8.23
CA VAL A 225 -11.17 12.80 -7.64
C VAL A 225 -11.92 13.15 -6.38
N VAL A 226 -13.10 12.55 -6.23
CA VAL A 226 -13.89 12.59 -4.99
C VAL A 226 -13.73 11.25 -4.31
N TYR A 227 -13.44 11.26 -3.02
CA TYR A 227 -13.22 10.03 -2.25
C TYR A 227 -13.78 10.16 -0.84
N ASN A 228 -14.13 9.00 -0.26
CA ASN A 228 -14.52 8.90 1.14
C ASN A 228 -13.26 8.94 2.03
N VAL A 229 -13.23 9.90 2.95
CA VAL A 229 -12.11 10.13 3.88
C VAL A 229 -11.88 8.91 4.78
N ASN A 230 -12.95 8.20 5.16
CA ASN A 230 -12.82 7.00 5.99
C ASN A 230 -12.16 5.87 5.21
N SER A 231 -12.60 5.61 3.98
CA SER A 231 -12.02 4.57 3.10
C SER A 231 -10.53 4.84 2.82
N LEU A 232 -10.17 6.10 2.56
CA LEU A 232 -8.76 6.49 2.43
C LEU A 232 -8.00 6.33 3.75
N GLY A 233 -8.60 6.72 4.87
CA GLY A 233 -8.03 6.57 6.20
C GLY A 233 -7.76 5.11 6.58
N ASP A 234 -8.61 4.19 6.14
CA ASP A 234 -8.44 2.75 6.36
C ASP A 234 -7.35 2.17 5.47
N TYR A 235 -7.25 2.61 4.21
CA TYR A 235 -6.10 2.31 3.35
C TYR A 235 -4.76 2.77 3.96
N VAL A 236 -4.72 3.99 4.50
CA VAL A 236 -3.52 4.56 5.13
C VAL A 236 -3.18 3.86 6.45
N ARG A 237 -4.14 3.27 7.16
CA ARG A 237 -3.90 2.55 8.42
C ARG A 237 -3.63 1.06 8.22
N SER A 238 -4.15 0.47 7.16
CA SER A 238 -3.99 -0.94 6.82
C SER A 238 -2.54 -1.31 6.51
N ASP A 239 -2.14 -2.51 6.89
CA ASP A 239 -0.82 -3.13 6.69
C ASP A 239 -0.81 -4.11 5.49
N TRP A 240 -1.71 -3.91 4.53
CA TRP A 240 -1.90 -4.78 3.36
C TRP A 240 -0.63 -5.01 2.51
N PHE A 241 0.35 -4.11 2.58
CA PHE A 241 1.64 -4.20 1.87
C PHE A 241 2.71 -5.01 2.63
N TYR A 242 2.42 -5.47 3.85
CA TYR A 242 3.37 -6.11 4.76
C TYR A 242 3.24 -7.64 4.77
N ILE A 243 3.51 -8.31 5.89
CA ILE A 243 3.57 -9.79 6.01
C ILE A 243 2.24 -10.46 5.60
N ASN A 244 1.12 -9.76 5.77
CA ASN A 244 -0.20 -10.26 5.39
C ASN A 244 -0.45 -10.25 3.87
N ASN A 245 0.41 -9.59 3.10
CA ASN A 245 0.33 -9.59 1.65
C ASN A 245 0.69 -11.00 1.10
N PRO A 246 -0.13 -11.60 0.22
CA PRO A 246 0.12 -12.96 -0.28
C PRO A 246 1.49 -13.14 -0.95
N VAL A 247 1.93 -12.18 -1.77
CA VAL A 247 3.20 -12.24 -2.49
C VAL A 247 4.38 -12.10 -1.54
N ILE A 248 4.28 -11.18 -0.57
CA ILE A 248 5.32 -11.01 0.45
C ILE A 248 5.39 -12.24 1.35
N LYS A 249 4.26 -12.75 1.82
CA LYS A 249 4.18 -13.96 2.65
C LYS A 249 4.82 -15.14 1.94
N GLN A 250 4.50 -15.36 0.67
CA GLN A 250 5.09 -16.43 -0.13
C GLN A 250 6.61 -16.27 -0.28
N LYS A 251 7.11 -15.06 -0.54
CA LYS A 251 8.56 -14.81 -0.62
C LYS A 251 9.27 -14.97 0.71
N ILE A 252 8.65 -14.55 1.81
CA ILE A 252 9.19 -14.78 3.16
C ILE A 252 9.32 -16.28 3.43
N PHE A 253 8.30 -17.09 3.09
CA PHE A 253 8.38 -18.56 3.22
C PHE A 253 9.49 -19.17 2.36
N GLN A 254 9.64 -18.71 1.10
CA GLN A 254 10.73 -19.13 0.23
C GLN A 254 12.10 -18.84 0.85
N PHE A 255 12.28 -17.69 1.52
CA PHE A 255 13.52 -17.36 2.23
C PHE A 255 13.75 -18.20 3.49
N LEU A 256 12.69 -18.57 4.20
CA LEU A 256 12.77 -19.37 5.43
C LEU A 256 12.94 -20.88 5.15
N GLY A 257 12.80 -21.32 3.90
CA GLY A 257 12.87 -22.74 3.54
C GLY A 257 11.68 -23.55 4.05
N GLU A 258 10.62 -22.89 4.51
CA GLU A 258 9.36 -23.50 4.90
C GLU A 258 8.48 -23.57 3.65
N ALA A 259 8.19 -24.78 3.17
CA ALA A 259 7.27 -24.96 2.05
C ALA A 259 5.92 -24.30 2.42
N PRO A 260 5.28 -23.57 1.49
CA PRO A 260 3.96 -23.04 1.75
C PRO A 260 3.04 -24.23 2.05
N VAL A 261 2.48 -24.28 3.26
CA VAL A 261 1.33 -25.13 3.54
C VAL A 261 0.23 -24.58 2.64
N GLU A 262 -0.03 -25.28 1.54
CA GLU A 262 -1.23 -25.07 0.75
C GLU A 262 -2.40 -25.20 1.70
N MET A 263 -3.04 -24.08 2.03
CA MET A 263 -4.40 -24.12 2.55
C MET A 263 -5.27 -24.50 1.36
N GLU A 264 -5.36 -25.79 1.08
CA GLU A 264 -6.48 -26.34 0.34
C GLU A 264 -7.73 -25.96 1.11
N VAL A 265 -8.54 -25.09 0.51
CA VAL A 265 -9.93 -24.92 0.90
C VAL A 265 -10.62 -26.20 0.43
N GLU A 266 -10.55 -27.25 1.26
CA GLU A 266 -11.42 -28.41 1.09
C GLU A 266 -12.86 -27.91 1.17
N LYS A 267 -13.56 -27.99 0.04
CA LYS A 267 -15.02 -27.97 0.03
C LYS A 267 -15.45 -29.20 0.81
N GLU A 268 -16.03 -28.99 1.99
CA GLU A 268 -16.73 -30.05 2.73
C GLU A 268 -17.83 -30.62 1.83
N VAL A 269 -17.53 -31.75 1.17
CA VAL A 269 -18.53 -32.72 0.75
C VAL A 269 -18.66 -33.67 1.92
N VAL A 270 -19.79 -33.58 2.61
CA VAL A 270 -20.17 -34.50 3.69
C VAL A 270 -20.49 -35.84 3.03
N ASP A 271 -19.50 -36.73 2.98
CA ASP A 271 -19.73 -38.16 2.81
C ASP A 271 -19.56 -38.84 4.17
N ASP A 272 -20.49 -39.75 4.47
CA ASP A 272 -20.64 -40.46 5.73
C ASP A 272 -19.31 -41.05 6.23
N LEU A 273 -18.88 -40.61 7.42
CA LEU A 273 -17.69 -41.12 8.08
C LEU A 273 -17.99 -42.51 8.67
N ASP A 274 -17.41 -43.54 8.04
CA ASP A 274 -17.47 -44.92 8.51
C ASP A 274 -16.52 -45.10 9.71
N ILE A 275 -17.12 -45.04 10.91
CA ILE A 275 -16.41 -45.03 12.21
C ILE A 275 -15.56 -46.30 12.41
N ASP A 276 -15.92 -47.39 11.76
CA ASP A 276 -15.24 -48.67 11.87
C ASP A 276 -13.85 -48.67 11.20
N GLU A 277 -13.65 -47.90 10.11
CA GLU A 277 -12.34 -47.78 9.44
C GLU A 277 -11.34 -46.94 10.28
N ILE A 278 -11.86 -46.01 11.08
CA ILE A 278 -11.06 -45.15 11.96
C ILE A 278 -10.57 -45.94 13.17
N LEU A 279 -11.40 -46.84 13.71
CA LEU A 279 -11.03 -47.72 14.83
C LEU A 279 -9.96 -48.75 14.43
N ASP A 280 -10.00 -49.27 13.21
CA ASP A 280 -8.99 -50.20 12.69
C ASP A 280 -7.63 -49.53 12.38
N LYS A 281 -7.62 -48.21 12.14
CA LYS A 281 -6.38 -47.42 12.00
C LYS A 281 -5.72 -47.08 13.35
N ILE A 282 -6.47 -47.10 14.46
CA ILE A 282 -5.96 -46.78 15.81
C ILE A 282 -5.35 -48.01 16.50
N THR A 283 -5.80 -49.22 16.16
CA THR A 283 -5.37 -50.49 16.78
C THR A 283 -4.05 -51.04 16.22
N GLN A 284 -3.48 -50.46 15.16
CA GLN A 284 -2.13 -50.82 14.68
C GLN A 284 -1.02 -49.98 15.34
N PRO A 285 -0.01 -50.59 16.00
CA PRO A 285 1.13 -49.86 16.53
C PRO A 285 2.05 -49.42 15.38
N ARG A 286 1.74 -48.27 14.78
CA ARG A 286 2.62 -47.61 13.83
C ARG A 286 3.79 -47.02 14.61
N ASN A 287 5.01 -47.45 14.30
CA ASN A 287 6.27 -46.85 14.74
C ASN A 287 6.30 -45.35 14.36
N GLN A 288 5.64 -44.49 15.13
CA GLN A 288 5.79 -43.06 15.05
C GLN A 288 7.13 -42.71 15.70
N ASN A 289 7.98 -42.05 14.93
CA ASN A 289 9.33 -41.64 15.30
C ASN A 289 9.32 -40.81 16.59
N VAL A 290 9.44 -41.46 17.75
CA VAL A 290 9.59 -40.84 19.08
C VAL A 290 10.73 -39.81 19.07
N GLY A 291 11.73 -39.99 18.18
CA GLY A 291 12.81 -39.04 17.95
C GLY A 291 12.37 -37.69 17.34
N LYS A 292 11.39 -37.66 16.44
CA LYS A 292 10.88 -36.41 15.84
C LYS A 292 10.07 -35.62 16.88
N ILE A 293 9.16 -36.28 17.57
CA ILE A 293 8.36 -35.65 18.64
C ILE A 293 9.26 -35.13 19.77
N LYS A 294 10.31 -35.89 20.14
CA LYS A 294 11.30 -35.45 21.15
C LYS A 294 12.13 -34.24 20.69
N ASN A 295 12.43 -34.13 19.40
CA ASN A 295 13.14 -32.97 18.85
C ASN A 295 12.24 -31.73 18.75
N GLU A 296 11.00 -31.88 18.32
CA GLU A 296 10.00 -30.80 18.29
C GLU A 296 9.72 -30.28 19.70
N MET A 297 9.59 -31.17 20.68
CA MET A 297 9.39 -30.78 22.08
C MET A 297 10.63 -30.11 22.69
N ARG A 298 11.83 -30.47 22.23
CA ARG A 298 13.08 -29.78 22.62
C ARG A 298 13.16 -28.37 22.01
N ASN A 299 12.73 -28.21 20.75
CA ASN A 299 12.67 -26.91 20.09
C ASN A 299 11.61 -26.00 20.74
N CYS A 300 10.44 -26.54 21.07
CA CYS A 300 9.38 -25.81 21.76
C CYS A 300 9.83 -25.35 23.16
N LYS A 301 10.55 -26.21 23.89
CA LYS A 301 11.16 -25.84 25.18
C LYS A 301 12.19 -24.71 25.04
N LYS A 302 12.99 -24.73 23.97
CA LYS A 302 13.99 -23.69 23.70
C LYS A 302 13.34 -22.33 23.40
N LEU A 303 12.28 -22.33 22.58
CA LEU A 303 11.51 -21.11 22.27
C LEU A 303 10.84 -20.53 23.53
N LEU A 304 10.33 -21.37 24.43
CA LEU A 304 9.76 -20.91 25.70
C LEU A 304 10.81 -20.25 26.60
N THR A 305 12.02 -20.80 26.70
CA THR A 305 13.12 -20.14 27.44
C THR A 305 13.53 -18.82 26.81
N ASP A 306 13.62 -18.73 25.48
CA ASP A 306 13.98 -17.47 24.79
C ASP A 306 12.89 -16.39 25.00
N LEU A 307 11.62 -16.81 25.09
CA LEU A 307 10.48 -15.93 25.41
C LEU A 307 10.52 -15.45 26.86
N GLU A 308 10.81 -16.34 27.82
CA GLU A 308 10.99 -15.97 29.23
C GLU A 308 12.13 -14.95 29.39
N ASP A 309 13.26 -15.16 28.71
CA ASP A 309 14.40 -14.23 28.72
C ASP A 309 14.02 -12.87 28.11
N SER A 310 13.29 -12.86 26.99
CA SER A 310 12.78 -11.63 26.36
C SER A 310 11.84 -10.84 27.29
N VAL A 311 10.95 -11.53 28.01
CA VAL A 311 10.04 -10.89 28.97
C VAL A 311 10.81 -10.28 30.14
N VAL A 312 11.84 -10.95 30.65
CA VAL A 312 12.71 -10.41 31.72
C VAL A 312 13.46 -9.16 31.24
N VAL A 313 13.95 -9.16 29.99
CA VAL A 313 14.60 -7.97 29.39
C VAL A 313 13.61 -6.82 29.25
N HIS A 314 12.40 -7.08 28.73
CA HIS A 314 11.35 -6.06 28.61
C HIS A 314 10.96 -5.48 29.96
N LYS A 315 10.83 -6.30 31.00
CA LYS A 315 10.55 -5.84 32.36
C LYS A 315 11.64 -4.92 32.89
N ARG A 316 12.92 -5.24 32.67
CA ARG A 316 14.06 -4.38 33.02
C ARG A 316 14.06 -3.05 32.27
N ILE A 317 13.68 -3.05 30.99
CA ILE A 317 13.57 -1.82 30.19
C ILE A 317 12.43 -0.94 30.73
N LEU A 318 11.28 -1.54 31.04
CA LEU A 318 10.14 -0.85 31.64
C LEU A 318 10.51 -0.23 33.00
N GLU A 319 11.16 -0.98 33.89
CA GLU A 319 11.63 -0.48 35.19
C GLU A 319 12.60 0.69 35.02
N LYS A 320 13.57 0.59 34.09
CA LYS A 320 14.49 1.71 33.78
C LYS A 320 13.77 2.94 33.23
N SER A 321 12.82 2.75 32.32
CA SER A 321 12.04 3.85 31.75
C SER A 321 11.13 4.51 32.81
N GLY A 322 10.55 3.72 33.73
CA GLY A 322 9.76 4.21 34.85
C GLY A 322 10.60 5.01 35.84
N HIS A 323 11.84 4.57 36.14
CA HIS A 323 12.77 5.32 36.98
C HIS A 323 13.19 6.65 36.34
N LEU A 324 13.44 6.68 35.02
CA LEU A 324 13.77 7.92 34.29
C LEU A 324 12.60 8.91 34.26
N LEU A 325 11.38 8.42 34.08
CA LEU A 325 10.18 9.26 34.15
C LEU A 325 9.95 9.79 35.56
N LYS A 326 10.20 8.97 36.58
CA LYS A 326 10.07 9.39 37.98
C LYS A 326 11.11 10.45 38.38
N SER A 327 12.37 10.31 37.94
CA SER A 327 13.38 11.35 38.17
C SER A 327 13.06 12.66 37.44
N LEU A 328 12.50 12.58 36.23
CA LEU A 328 12.06 13.78 35.48
C LEU A 328 10.85 14.50 36.10
N ILE A 329 10.03 13.79 36.88
CA ILE A 329 8.89 14.37 37.60
C ILE A 329 9.33 14.93 38.96
N GLU A 330 10.35 14.34 39.59
CA GLU A 330 10.88 14.82 40.89
C GLU A 330 11.87 15.99 40.75
N ASP A 331 12.40 16.26 39.54
CA ASP A 331 13.29 17.40 39.21
C ASP A 331 12.53 18.66 38.69
N ASN A 332 11.20 18.72 38.85
CA ASN A 332 10.33 19.89 38.62
C ASN A 332 9.55 20.21 39.89
#